data_AF-A0A356T089-F1
#
_entry.id   AF-A0A356T089-F1
#
_cell.length_a   1.000
_cell.length_b   1.000
_cell.length_c   1.000
_cell.angle_alpha   90.00
_cell.angle_beta   90.00
_cell.angle_gamma   90.00
#
_symmetry.space_group_name_H-M   'P 1'
#
loop_
_entity.id
_entity.type
_entity.pdbx_description
1 polymer ?
#
loop_
_entity_poly.entity_id
_entity_poly.type
_entity_poly.pdbx_seq_one_letter_code
_entity_poly.pdbx_strand_id
1 'polypeptide(L)'
;MLVLESQSQRRLLVRLDQGEELLASLSKLAEEEGVSAAWVRGVGTLEWVELDRHDQGLRRAEPPQRFSAPCEILSLEGSLSGGDPMLHATLSRRTDNGVEVLGGRLTAARVFSVELYLECFDDVSLTREKDRATGLWLWQGEARSGAAAPSRSAPSSAGPSSAAPARPEPATQTWTQEPDEDDDDYEDEEEEERSAAPSSGGGVSWADVAAVSAAPEVARPVAREPEPAPRKRKKKKREAPVGFKPPPLPEKRKTSEAEFMDEPIPEKGDFIQHRQFGLCKVEKEDGEGGIVIKLPSGVRKTIKLDYMEVGQPRMEGTRRVFPIRPRRR
;
A
#
# COMPACT_ATOMS: atom_id res chain seq x y z
N MET A 1 2.90 -27.31 21.88
CA MET A 1 1.61 -27.03 21.21
C MET A 1 0.74 -26.31 22.22
N LEU A 2 0.27 -25.10 21.89
CA LEU A 2 -0.69 -24.36 22.71
C LEU A 2 -2.06 -24.50 22.03
N VAL A 3 -3.08 -24.87 22.81
CA VAL A 3 -4.46 -24.98 22.33
C VAL A 3 -5.33 -24.17 23.28
N LEU A 4 -6.13 -23.28 22.72
CA LEU A 4 -7.11 -22.48 23.43
C LEU A 4 -8.45 -22.69 22.74
N GLU A 5 -9.46 -23.04 23.51
CA GLU A 5 -10.83 -23.18 23.04
C GLU A 5 -11.63 -21.93 23.44
N SER A 6 -12.43 -21.41 22.51
CA SER A 6 -13.34 -20.28 22.76
C SER A 6 -14.78 -20.73 22.55
N GLN A 7 -15.64 -20.35 23.48
CA GLN A 7 -17.09 -20.56 23.46
C GLN A 7 -17.84 -19.24 23.27
N SER A 8 -17.15 -18.09 23.30
CA SER A 8 -17.75 -16.75 23.14
C SER A 8 -17.11 -16.01 21.98
N GLN A 9 -17.83 -15.92 20.86
CA GLN A 9 -17.37 -15.29 19.62
C GLN A 9 -18.23 -14.10 19.20
N ARG A 10 -17.58 -13.02 18.75
CA ARG A 10 -18.21 -11.89 18.06
C ARG A 10 -17.59 -11.70 16.69
N ARG A 11 -18.34 -11.10 15.77
CA ARG A 11 -17.86 -10.79 14.42
C ARG A 11 -17.99 -9.30 14.16
N LEU A 12 -16.92 -8.67 13.71
CA LEU A 12 -16.91 -7.26 13.31
C LEU A 12 -16.63 -7.17 11.82
N LEU A 13 -17.41 -6.33 11.14
CA LEU A 13 -17.15 -5.90 9.76
C LEU A 13 -16.69 -4.45 9.83
N VAL A 14 -15.51 -4.20 9.28
CA VAL A 14 -14.83 -2.91 9.42
C VAL A 14 -14.43 -2.43 8.05
N ARG A 15 -14.71 -1.17 7.75
CA ARG A 15 -14.13 -0.48 6.59
C ARG A 15 -13.13 0.53 7.11
N LEU A 16 -11.92 0.50 6.58
CA LEU A 16 -10.92 1.54 6.76
C LEU A 16 -10.96 2.46 5.55
N ASP A 17 -11.00 3.77 5.82
CA ASP A 17 -11.08 4.81 4.82
C ASP A 17 -9.68 5.22 4.33
N GLN A 18 -9.67 5.96 3.22
CA GLN A 18 -8.43 6.41 2.59
C GLN A 18 -7.56 7.22 3.55
N GLY A 19 -6.27 6.89 3.57
CA GLY A 19 -5.25 7.64 4.27
C GLY A 19 -4.96 7.13 5.69
N GLU A 20 -5.80 6.23 6.22
CA GLU A 20 -5.58 5.56 7.50
C GLU A 20 -4.34 4.65 7.46
N GLU A 21 -3.74 4.43 8.63
CA GLU A 21 -2.66 3.45 8.81
C GLU A 21 -3.27 2.16 9.37
N LEU A 22 -3.14 1.06 8.63
CA LEU A 22 -3.93 -0.16 8.82
C LEU A 22 -3.74 -0.77 10.21
N LEU A 23 -2.50 -0.90 10.68
CA LEU A 23 -2.22 -1.54 11.97
C LEU A 23 -2.66 -0.67 13.13
N ALA A 24 -2.42 0.64 13.06
CA ALA A 24 -2.85 1.60 14.07
C ALA A 24 -4.38 1.67 14.18
N SER A 25 -5.10 1.65 13.04
CA SER A 25 -6.57 1.62 13.04
C SER A 25 -7.11 0.34 13.68
N LEU A 26 -6.46 -0.81 13.46
CA LEU A 26 -6.82 -2.06 14.14
C LEU A 26 -6.55 -2.04 15.64
N SER A 27 -5.40 -1.51 16.07
CA SER A 27 -5.11 -1.36 17.50
C SER A 27 -6.12 -0.45 18.19
N LYS A 28 -6.46 0.67 17.56
CA LYS A 28 -7.48 1.60 18.07
C LYS A 28 -8.85 0.94 18.16
N LEU A 29 -9.28 0.24 17.11
CA LEU A 29 -10.54 -0.51 17.12
C LEU A 29 -10.58 -1.53 18.26
N ALA A 30 -9.47 -2.24 18.51
CA ALA A 30 -9.40 -3.23 19.56
C ALA A 30 -9.55 -2.62 20.96
N GLU A 31 -8.99 -1.45 21.18
CA GLU A 31 -9.20 -0.68 22.41
C GLU A 31 -10.67 -0.26 22.55
N GLU A 32 -11.25 0.34 21.51
CA GLU A 32 -12.63 0.86 21.51
C GLU A 32 -13.68 -0.24 21.69
N GLU A 33 -13.50 -1.40 21.06
CA GLU A 33 -14.43 -2.53 21.12
C GLU A 33 -14.06 -3.59 22.18
N GLY A 34 -13.01 -3.34 22.97
CA GLY A 34 -12.54 -4.22 24.04
C GLY A 34 -12.12 -5.60 23.55
N VAL A 35 -11.48 -5.68 22.38
CA VAL A 35 -11.05 -6.94 21.73
C VAL A 35 -9.64 -7.31 22.18
N SER A 36 -9.53 -8.34 23.02
CA SER A 36 -8.22 -8.88 23.48
C SER A 36 -7.65 -9.94 22.54
N ALA A 37 -8.49 -10.68 21.83
CA ALA A 37 -8.07 -11.75 20.93
C ALA A 37 -8.99 -11.77 19.71
N ALA A 38 -8.42 -11.79 18.52
CA ALA A 38 -9.18 -11.95 17.29
C ALA A 38 -8.36 -12.58 16.16
N TRP A 39 -9.05 -13.23 15.22
CA TRP A 39 -8.52 -13.50 13.89
C TRP A 39 -9.00 -12.43 12.91
N VAL A 40 -8.11 -11.94 12.06
CA VAL A 40 -8.38 -10.84 11.13
C VAL A 40 -8.18 -11.34 9.71
N ARG A 41 -9.12 -11.02 8.83
CA ARG A 41 -9.03 -11.21 7.38
C ARG A 41 -9.41 -9.92 6.66
N GLY A 42 -8.85 -9.67 5.50
CA GLY A 42 -9.17 -8.46 4.75
C GLY A 42 -8.93 -8.52 3.26
N VAL A 43 -9.60 -7.61 2.56
CA VAL A 43 -9.48 -7.35 1.12
C VAL A 43 -9.44 -5.85 0.88
N GLY A 44 -8.97 -5.44 -0.29
CA GLY A 44 -8.95 -4.03 -0.69
C GLY A 44 -7.61 -3.63 -1.28
N THR A 45 -7.29 -2.34 -1.18
CA THR A 45 -6.13 -1.74 -1.84
C THR A 45 -5.42 -0.74 -0.93
N LEU A 46 -4.10 -0.68 -1.07
CA LEU A 46 -3.18 0.09 -0.24
C LEU A 46 -2.46 1.12 -1.11
N GLU A 47 -2.24 2.32 -0.59
CA GLU A 47 -1.42 3.35 -1.26
C GLU A 47 0.07 2.99 -1.25
N TRP A 48 0.51 2.39 -0.13
CA TRP A 48 1.86 1.87 0.06
C TRP A 48 1.87 0.86 1.20
N VAL A 49 2.91 0.04 1.25
CA VAL A 49 3.06 -1.00 2.26
C VAL A 49 4.52 -1.17 2.69
N GLU A 50 4.74 -1.55 3.94
CA GLU A 50 6.01 -2.01 4.48
C GLU A 50 5.87 -3.47 4.95
N LEU A 51 6.77 -4.32 4.46
CA LEU A 51 6.78 -5.75 4.74
C LEU A 51 8.14 -6.17 5.27
N ASP A 52 8.15 -7.12 6.20
CA ASP A 52 9.36 -7.84 6.58
C ASP A 52 9.17 -9.36 6.58
N ARG A 53 10.28 -10.06 6.82
CA ARG A 53 10.35 -11.51 6.93
C ARG A 53 11.26 -11.86 8.10
N HIS A 54 11.02 -13.01 8.72
CA HIS A 54 11.88 -13.49 9.80
C HIS A 54 13.08 -14.26 9.24
N ASP A 55 14.30 -13.82 9.55
CA ASP A 55 15.51 -14.57 9.29
C ASP A 55 15.67 -15.63 10.40
N GLN A 56 15.56 -16.90 10.02
CA GLN A 56 15.65 -18.03 10.95
C GLN A 56 17.09 -18.29 11.44
N GLY A 57 18.10 -17.94 10.63
CA GLY A 57 19.50 -18.09 11.01
C GLY A 57 19.91 -17.04 12.04
N LEU A 58 19.52 -15.78 11.82
CA LEU A 58 19.77 -14.67 12.74
C LEU A 58 18.74 -14.54 13.86
N ARG A 59 17.63 -15.29 13.79
CA ARG A 59 16.51 -15.30 14.76
C ARG A 59 15.96 -13.91 15.03
N ARG A 60 15.78 -13.13 13.95
CA ARG A 60 15.24 -11.77 14.00
C ARG A 60 14.54 -11.42 12.70
N ALA A 61 13.65 -10.44 12.76
CA ALA A 61 13.10 -9.84 11.56
C ALA A 61 14.21 -9.18 10.72
N GLU A 62 14.14 -9.37 9.41
CA GLU A 62 14.86 -8.55 8.45
C GLU A 62 14.38 -7.09 8.56
N PRO A 63 15.21 -6.10 8.17
CA PRO A 63 14.74 -4.73 8.05
C PRO A 63 13.50 -4.64 7.14
N PRO A 64 12.44 -3.92 7.54
CA PRO A 64 11.27 -3.76 6.70
C PRO A 64 11.61 -3.11 5.36
N GLN A 65 11.02 -3.66 4.29
CA GLN A 65 11.11 -3.12 2.96
C GLN A 65 9.83 -2.37 2.62
N ARG A 66 9.99 -1.11 2.21
CA ARG A 66 8.89 -0.26 1.77
C ARG A 66 8.63 -0.37 0.28
N PHE A 67 7.35 -0.49 -0.08
CA PHE A 67 6.85 -0.46 -1.44
C PHE A 67 5.89 0.73 -1.58
N SER A 68 6.43 1.84 -2.08
CA SER A 68 5.71 3.12 -2.23
C SER A 68 4.93 3.21 -3.54
N ALA A 69 4.06 2.23 -3.81
CA ALA A 69 3.18 2.20 -4.97
C ALA A 69 1.86 1.50 -4.61
N PRO A 70 0.76 1.81 -5.32
CA PRO A 70 -0.52 1.15 -5.10
C PRO A 70 -0.41 -0.37 -5.18
N CYS A 71 -0.99 -1.06 -4.21
CA CYS A 71 -0.97 -2.52 -4.10
C CYS A 71 -2.39 -3.05 -3.83
N GLU A 72 -2.83 -4.02 -4.62
CA GLU A 72 -4.06 -4.77 -4.35
C GLU A 72 -3.77 -5.90 -3.36
N ILE A 73 -4.62 -6.03 -2.35
CA ILE A 73 -4.57 -7.13 -1.38
C ILE A 73 -5.14 -8.38 -2.03
N LEU A 74 -4.29 -9.40 -2.21
CA LEU A 74 -4.73 -10.73 -2.64
C LEU A 74 -5.11 -11.61 -1.45
N SER A 75 -4.41 -11.44 -0.34
CA SER A 75 -4.71 -12.06 0.96
C SER A 75 -4.15 -11.16 2.06
N LEU A 76 -4.94 -10.90 3.08
CA LEU A 76 -4.51 -10.27 4.32
C LEU A 76 -5.07 -11.10 5.46
N GLU A 77 -4.20 -11.71 6.26
CA GLU A 77 -4.60 -12.59 7.34
C GLU A 77 -3.68 -12.45 8.55
N GLY A 78 -4.24 -12.59 9.75
CA GLY A 78 -3.43 -12.68 10.95
C GLY A 78 -4.28 -12.59 12.19
N SER A 79 -3.65 -12.15 13.28
CA SER A 79 -4.27 -12.15 14.58
C SER A 79 -4.10 -10.83 15.29
N LEU A 80 -5.06 -10.50 16.14
CA LEU A 80 -4.92 -9.51 17.17
C LEU A 80 -4.76 -10.20 18.52
N SER A 81 -3.76 -9.80 19.29
CA SER A 81 -3.45 -10.34 20.61
C SER A 81 -3.10 -9.20 21.56
N GLY A 82 -3.92 -8.97 22.58
CA GLY A 82 -3.72 -7.92 23.57
C GLY A 82 -3.80 -6.51 23.01
N GLY A 83 -4.58 -6.30 21.93
CA GLY A 83 -4.61 -5.02 21.21
C GLY A 83 -3.58 -4.89 20.08
N ASP A 84 -2.59 -5.79 20.01
CA ASP A 84 -1.52 -5.72 19.02
C ASP A 84 -1.83 -6.61 17.80
N PRO A 85 -2.01 -6.02 16.59
CA PRO A 85 -2.19 -6.77 15.36
C PRO A 85 -0.87 -7.30 14.83
N MET A 86 -0.88 -8.55 14.34
CA MET A 86 0.22 -9.15 13.61
C MET A 86 -0.33 -9.85 12.37
N LEU A 87 -0.18 -9.20 11.22
CA LEU A 87 -0.78 -9.61 9.95
C LEU A 87 0.28 -10.02 8.93
N HIS A 88 -0.06 -10.96 8.06
CA HIS A 88 0.67 -11.27 6.85
C HIS A 88 -0.18 -10.89 5.65
N ALA A 89 0.47 -10.35 4.63
CA ALA A 89 -0.18 -9.96 3.40
C ALA A 89 0.50 -10.62 2.21
N THR A 90 -0.31 -11.04 1.23
CA THR A 90 0.11 -11.28 -0.15
C THR A 90 -0.55 -10.21 -1.01
N LEU A 91 0.24 -9.47 -1.78
CA LEU A 91 -0.18 -8.27 -2.48
C LEU A 91 0.23 -8.37 -3.95
N SER A 92 -0.53 -7.75 -4.83
CA SER A 92 -0.12 -7.55 -6.23
C SER A 92 0.08 -6.08 -6.53
N ARG A 93 1.07 -5.79 -7.37
CA ARG A 93 1.29 -4.45 -7.91
C ARG A 93 1.69 -4.52 -9.37
N ARG A 94 1.40 -3.45 -10.10
CA ARG A 94 1.89 -3.27 -11.48
C ARG A 94 3.24 -2.58 -11.46
N THR A 95 4.12 -3.07 -12.32
CA THR A 95 5.44 -2.50 -12.60
C THR A 95 5.64 -2.39 -14.11
N ASP A 96 6.71 -1.73 -14.54
CA ASP A 96 7.08 -1.64 -15.95
C ASP A 96 7.36 -3.02 -16.58
N ASN A 97 7.65 -4.04 -15.75
CA ASN A 97 7.93 -5.41 -16.19
C ASN A 97 6.72 -6.36 -16.03
N GLY A 98 5.53 -5.82 -15.75
CA GLY A 98 4.30 -6.60 -15.55
C GLY A 98 3.84 -6.62 -14.09
N VAL A 99 3.11 -7.65 -13.70
CA VAL A 99 2.57 -7.81 -12.34
C VAL A 99 3.60 -8.49 -11.44
N GLU A 100 3.89 -7.86 -10.31
CA GLU A 100 4.66 -8.46 -9.23
C GLU A 100 3.75 -8.86 -8.08
N VAL A 101 4.04 -10.01 -7.46
CA VAL A 101 3.41 -10.44 -6.22
C VAL A 101 4.41 -10.32 -5.08
N LEU A 102 4.00 -9.62 -4.03
CA LEU A 102 4.77 -9.38 -2.82
C LEU A 102 4.15 -10.18 -1.66
N GLY A 103 4.96 -10.58 -0.68
CA GLY A 103 4.46 -11.29 0.49
C GLY A 103 5.37 -11.13 1.69
N GLY A 104 4.77 -11.00 2.88
CA GLY A 104 5.50 -10.87 4.13
C GLY A 104 4.61 -10.50 5.30
N ARG A 105 5.22 -10.31 6.47
CA ARG A 105 4.54 -9.75 7.63
C ARG A 105 4.41 -8.25 7.43
N LEU A 106 3.22 -7.73 7.69
CA LEU A 106 2.91 -6.31 7.61
C LEU A 106 3.52 -5.57 8.80
N THR A 107 4.29 -4.51 8.54
CA THR A 107 4.84 -3.63 9.57
C THR A 107 4.25 -2.23 9.54
N ALA A 108 3.77 -1.79 8.38
CA ALA A 108 2.95 -0.60 8.20
C ALA A 108 2.25 -0.64 6.85
N ALA A 109 1.07 -0.05 6.73
CA ALA A 109 0.40 0.14 5.44
C ALA A 109 -0.50 1.35 5.48
N ARG A 110 -0.55 2.11 4.39
CA ARG A 110 -1.55 3.17 4.22
C ARG A 110 -2.68 2.69 3.35
N VAL A 111 -3.88 2.79 3.90
CA VAL A 111 -5.12 2.36 3.28
C VAL A 111 -5.49 3.30 2.14
N PHE A 112 -5.90 2.74 1.01
CA PHE A 112 -6.72 3.46 0.04
C PHE A 112 -8.20 3.12 0.26
N SER A 113 -8.53 1.83 0.33
CA SER A 113 -9.83 1.32 0.76
C SER A 113 -9.66 -0.14 1.18
N VAL A 114 -9.95 -0.47 2.44
CA VAL A 114 -9.77 -1.83 2.96
C VAL A 114 -10.99 -2.23 3.77
N GLU A 115 -11.49 -3.44 3.52
CA GLU A 115 -12.57 -4.06 4.28
C GLU A 115 -12.01 -5.25 5.05
N LEU A 116 -12.31 -5.30 6.35
CA LEU A 116 -11.84 -6.31 7.28
C LEU A 116 -13.00 -7.06 7.90
N TYR A 117 -12.80 -8.36 8.06
CA TYR A 117 -13.60 -9.24 8.89
C TYR A 117 -12.76 -9.66 10.10
N LEU A 118 -13.28 -9.39 11.30
CA LEU A 118 -12.65 -9.81 12.55
C LEU A 118 -13.54 -10.82 13.25
N GLU A 119 -12.96 -11.96 13.61
CA GLU A 119 -13.57 -12.95 14.51
C GLU A 119 -12.93 -12.79 15.89
N CYS A 120 -13.66 -12.19 16.81
CA CYS A 120 -13.23 -11.85 18.15
C CYS A 120 -13.58 -12.97 19.14
N PHE A 121 -12.65 -13.30 20.03
CA PHE A 121 -12.79 -14.34 21.05
C PHE A 121 -12.83 -13.69 22.44
N ASP A 122 -14.03 -13.40 22.93
CA ASP A 122 -14.20 -12.57 24.14
C ASP A 122 -13.81 -13.30 25.43
N ASP A 123 -13.81 -14.63 25.41
CA ASP A 123 -13.40 -15.47 26.54
C ASP A 123 -11.92 -15.85 26.49
N VAL A 124 -11.17 -15.44 25.46
CA VAL A 124 -9.74 -15.75 25.34
C VAL A 124 -8.89 -14.51 25.64
N SER A 125 -7.92 -14.68 26.53
CA SER A 125 -6.85 -13.71 26.73
C SER A 125 -5.62 -14.20 25.99
N LEU A 126 -5.16 -13.43 25.01
CA LEU A 126 -4.03 -13.78 24.15
C LEU A 126 -3.01 -12.65 24.15
N THR A 127 -1.78 -12.95 24.51
CA THR A 127 -0.64 -12.03 24.44
C THR A 127 0.47 -12.66 23.62
N ARG A 128 1.54 -11.90 23.35
CA ARG A 128 2.74 -12.43 22.72
C ARG A 128 3.96 -12.22 23.59
N GLU A 129 4.76 -13.27 23.69
CA GLU A 129 6.06 -13.23 24.35
C GLU A 129 7.16 -13.65 23.38
N LYS A 130 8.35 -13.07 23.58
CA LYS A 130 9.50 -13.39 22.75
C LYS A 130 10.03 -14.77 23.12
N ASP A 131 9.93 -15.71 22.20
CA ASP A 131 10.53 -17.03 22.32
C ASP A 131 12.04 -16.94 22.06
N ARG A 132 12.84 -17.49 22.98
CA ARG A 132 14.30 -17.44 22.91
C ARG A 132 14.87 -18.38 21.85
N ALA A 133 14.19 -19.49 21.57
CA ALA A 133 14.69 -20.48 20.62
C ALA A 133 14.61 -19.95 19.17
N THR A 134 13.50 -19.29 18.84
CA THR A 134 13.20 -18.82 17.47
C THR A 134 13.40 -17.32 17.27
N GLY A 135 13.35 -16.53 18.35
CA GLY A 135 13.35 -15.07 18.31
C GLY A 135 12.00 -14.45 17.91
N LEU A 136 10.97 -15.27 17.69
CA LEU A 136 9.63 -14.84 17.32
C LEU A 136 8.80 -14.42 18.55
N TRP A 137 7.77 -13.62 18.30
CA TRP A 137 6.75 -13.27 19.27
C TRP A 137 5.60 -14.27 19.18
N LEU A 138 5.62 -15.29 20.03
CA LEU A 138 4.66 -16.40 19.99
C LEU A 138 3.50 -16.14 20.94
N TRP A 139 2.36 -16.75 20.64
CA TRP A 139 1.18 -16.67 21.50
C TRP A 139 1.43 -17.28 22.87
N GLN A 140 0.92 -16.57 23.87
CA GLN A 140 0.71 -17.04 25.22
C GLN A 140 -0.72 -16.66 25.60
N GLY A 141 -1.36 -17.44 26.47
CA GLY A 141 -2.72 -17.12 26.85
C GLY A 141 -3.44 -18.25 27.52
N GLU A 142 -4.66 -17.94 27.91
CA GLU A 142 -5.59 -18.86 28.56
C GLU A 142 -7.02 -18.56 28.11
N ALA A 143 -7.83 -19.62 28.06
CA ALA A 143 -9.27 -19.49 27.89
C ALA A 143 -9.90 -19.29 29.27
N ARG A 144 -10.74 -18.26 29.40
CA ARG A 144 -11.49 -18.00 30.62
C ARG A 144 -12.68 -18.96 30.67
N SER A 145 -12.62 -19.91 31.60
CA SER A 145 -13.76 -20.76 31.92
C SER A 145 -14.83 -19.93 32.64
N GLY A 146 -15.86 -19.50 31.89
CA GLY A 146 -17.11 -19.00 32.44
C GLY A 146 -17.01 -17.68 33.22
N ALA A 147 -17.16 -16.55 32.52
CA ALA A 147 -17.66 -15.32 33.12
C ALA A 147 -18.35 -14.49 32.02
N ALA A 148 -19.49 -13.90 32.38
CA ALA A 148 -20.32 -13.09 31.49
C ALA A 148 -19.52 -12.02 30.76
N ALA A 149 -19.95 -11.71 29.53
CA ALA A 149 -19.39 -10.69 28.66
C ALA A 149 -19.04 -9.41 29.46
N PRO A 150 -17.88 -8.76 29.20
CA PRO A 150 -17.55 -7.52 29.87
C PRO A 150 -18.66 -6.49 29.59
N SER A 151 -19.32 -6.03 30.66
CA SER A 151 -20.28 -4.94 30.59
C SER A 151 -19.55 -3.70 30.06
N ARG A 152 -20.00 -3.19 28.90
CA ARG A 152 -19.59 -1.87 28.42
C ARG A 152 -19.74 -0.88 29.57
N SER A 153 -18.67 -0.18 29.93
CA SER A 153 -18.75 0.98 30.79
C SER A 153 -19.58 2.03 30.06
N ALA A 154 -20.84 2.18 30.49
CA ALA A 154 -21.67 3.30 30.07
C ALA A 154 -20.98 4.62 30.45
N PRO A 155 -21.12 5.69 29.66
CA PRO A 155 -20.60 7.00 30.04
C PRO A 155 -21.26 7.45 31.35
N SER A 156 -20.43 7.79 32.33
CA SER A 156 -20.83 8.25 33.65
C SER A 156 -21.63 9.56 33.56
N SER A 157 -22.95 9.46 33.71
CA SER A 157 -23.79 10.63 34.02
C SER A 157 -23.78 10.87 35.52
N ALA A 158 -22.76 11.58 36.01
CA ALA A 158 -22.80 12.16 37.35
C ALA A 158 -23.55 13.51 37.27
N GLY A 159 -24.82 13.51 37.66
CA GLY A 159 -25.53 14.72 38.06
C GLY A 159 -25.92 14.62 39.54
N PRO A 160 -25.83 15.71 40.32
CA PRO A 160 -26.68 15.87 41.48
C PRO A 160 -27.84 16.82 41.18
N SER A 161 -29.02 16.29 41.47
CA SER A 161 -30.29 16.93 41.83
C SER A 161 -30.25 18.45 42.09
N SER A 162 -31.06 19.20 41.34
CA SER A 162 -31.71 20.42 41.82
C SER A 162 -33.12 20.53 41.22
N ALA A 163 -34.05 20.92 42.08
CA ALA A 163 -35.48 20.96 41.85
C ALA A 163 -35.92 21.95 40.75
N ALA A 164 -37.08 21.65 40.15
CA ALA A 164 -37.74 22.41 39.10
C ALA A 164 -38.00 23.89 39.47
N PRO A 165 -38.14 24.75 38.43
CA PRO A 165 -39.46 25.36 38.24
C PRO A 165 -39.98 25.26 36.80
N ALA A 166 -41.25 25.66 36.69
CA ALA A 166 -42.20 25.44 35.61
C ALA A 166 -41.78 25.83 34.18
N ARG A 167 -42.37 25.06 33.26
CA ARG A 167 -42.38 25.16 31.81
C ARG A 167 -43.06 26.45 31.31
N PRO A 168 -42.44 27.22 30.40
CA PRO A 168 -43.15 28.02 29.43
C PRO A 168 -43.31 27.25 28.10
N GLU A 169 -44.47 27.41 27.48
CA GLU A 169 -44.84 26.80 26.19
C GLU A 169 -43.97 27.29 25.03
N PRO A 170 -43.74 26.48 23.98
CA PRO A 170 -43.05 26.96 22.78
C PRO A 170 -43.99 27.80 21.92
N ALA A 171 -43.61 29.06 21.75
CA ALA A 171 -44.17 29.95 20.73
C ALA A 171 -43.83 29.43 19.33
N THR A 172 -44.87 29.35 18.50
CA THR A 172 -44.82 29.28 17.05
C THR A 172 -43.92 30.37 16.46
N GLN A 173 -42.92 29.98 15.67
CA GLN A 173 -42.32 30.86 14.68
C GLN A 173 -42.33 30.19 13.31
N THR A 174 -43.27 30.71 12.54
CA THR A 174 -43.46 30.68 11.09
C THR A 174 -42.16 30.97 10.35
N TRP A 175 -41.77 30.08 9.44
CA TRP A 175 -40.89 30.42 8.33
C TRP A 175 -41.76 30.62 7.10
N THR A 176 -41.88 31.87 6.67
CA THR A 176 -42.47 32.29 5.41
C THR A 176 -41.47 32.02 4.29
N GLN A 177 -41.85 31.18 3.33
CA GLN A 177 -41.34 31.23 1.96
C GLN A 177 -42.55 31.55 1.09
N GLU A 178 -42.53 32.73 0.46
CA GLU A 178 -43.46 33.05 -0.63
C GLU A 178 -42.88 32.56 -1.97
N PRO A 179 -43.75 32.26 -2.96
CA PRO A 179 -43.43 31.45 -4.13
C PRO A 179 -43.21 32.29 -5.40
N ASP A 180 -42.45 31.74 -6.34
CA ASP A 180 -42.56 32.02 -7.80
C ASP A 180 -42.73 30.62 -8.42
N GLU A 181 -43.94 30.16 -8.75
CA GLU A 181 -44.69 30.34 -10.02
C GLU A 181 -44.17 29.47 -11.18
N ASP A 182 -45.15 28.77 -11.80
CA ASP A 182 -45.19 28.12 -13.13
C ASP A 182 -44.56 26.72 -13.27
N ASP A 183 -45.18 25.69 -13.87
CA ASP A 183 -46.54 25.47 -14.37
C ASP A 183 -46.64 23.96 -14.73
N ASP A 184 -47.88 23.48 -14.91
CA ASP A 184 -48.29 22.37 -15.77
C ASP A 184 -48.11 20.88 -15.35
N ASP A 185 -49.24 20.37 -14.86
CA ASP A 185 -50.07 19.32 -15.48
C ASP A 185 -49.77 17.83 -15.20
N TYR A 186 -50.49 17.30 -14.21
CA TYR A 186 -50.82 15.89 -14.07
C TYR A 186 -52.24 15.68 -14.62
N GLU A 187 -52.36 14.94 -15.73
CA GLU A 187 -53.61 14.26 -16.09
C GLU A 187 -53.58 12.80 -15.64
N ASP A 188 -54.80 12.34 -15.38
CA ASP A 188 -55.25 11.29 -14.48
C ASP A 188 -55.42 9.92 -15.17
N GLU A 189 -55.72 8.91 -14.35
CA GLU A 189 -56.42 7.65 -14.71
C GLU A 189 -55.60 6.60 -15.52
N GLU A 190 -55.59 5.29 -15.25
CA GLU A 190 -56.60 4.39 -14.67
C GLU A 190 -55.95 3.03 -14.28
N GLU A 191 -56.59 2.31 -13.36
CA GLU A 191 -56.28 0.95 -12.90
C GLU A 191 -56.59 -0.13 -13.97
N GLU A 192 -55.87 -1.26 -13.99
CA GLU A 192 -56.48 -2.60 -13.88
C GLU A 192 -55.45 -3.76 -13.85
N GLU A 193 -55.81 -4.78 -13.07
CA GLU A 193 -55.11 -6.04 -12.83
C GLU A 193 -55.04 -6.97 -14.07
N ARG A 194 -53.99 -7.80 -14.19
CA ARG A 194 -54.07 -9.29 -14.25
C ARG A 194 -52.77 -10.01 -14.64
N SER A 195 -52.37 -10.91 -13.76
CA SER A 195 -51.86 -12.29 -13.95
C SER A 195 -50.88 -12.70 -15.07
N ALA A 196 -49.87 -13.47 -14.62
CA ALA A 196 -49.22 -14.65 -15.22
C ALA A 196 -47.84 -14.49 -15.89
N ALA A 197 -46.90 -15.35 -15.46
CA ALA A 197 -45.59 -15.63 -16.05
C ALA A 197 -45.67 -16.93 -16.93
N PRO A 198 -44.57 -17.44 -17.53
CA PRO A 198 -43.43 -16.84 -18.23
C PRO A 198 -43.28 -17.38 -19.68
N SER A 199 -42.52 -16.73 -20.58
CA SER A 199 -41.89 -17.45 -21.70
C SER A 199 -40.67 -16.74 -22.33
N SER A 200 -39.59 -17.51 -22.43
CA SER A 200 -38.55 -17.60 -23.47
C SER A 200 -38.11 -16.37 -24.30
N GLY A 201 -36.79 -16.13 -24.26
CA GLY A 201 -35.94 -16.22 -25.46
C GLY A 201 -35.59 -14.91 -26.15
N GLY A 202 -34.29 -14.57 -26.17
CA GLY A 202 -33.76 -13.55 -27.07
C GLY A 202 -32.43 -12.97 -26.60
N GLY A 203 -31.35 -13.76 -26.67
CA GLY A 203 -30.01 -13.26 -26.44
C GLY A 203 -29.56 -12.29 -27.53
N VAL A 204 -28.87 -11.23 -27.12
CA VAL A 204 -28.19 -10.30 -28.05
C VAL A 204 -27.03 -11.04 -28.72
N SER A 205 -27.02 -11.02 -30.05
CA SER A 205 -26.02 -11.68 -30.89
C SER A 205 -24.81 -10.78 -31.09
N TRP A 206 -23.61 -11.37 -31.11
CA TRP A 206 -22.33 -10.70 -31.42
C TRP A 206 -22.25 -10.08 -32.84
N ALA A 207 -23.31 -10.15 -33.63
CA ALA A 207 -23.41 -9.53 -34.96
C ALA A 207 -23.78 -8.02 -34.92
N ASP A 208 -24.39 -7.52 -33.83
CA ASP A 208 -24.84 -6.12 -33.74
C ASP A 208 -23.75 -5.13 -33.28
N VAL A 209 -22.57 -5.62 -32.88
CA VAL A 209 -21.43 -4.79 -32.44
C VAL A 209 -20.47 -4.45 -33.60
N ALA A 210 -20.62 -5.11 -34.76
CA ALA A 210 -19.70 -4.98 -35.88
C ALA A 210 -20.05 -3.87 -36.91
N ALA A 211 -21.08 -3.05 -36.66
CA ALA A 211 -21.57 -2.03 -37.60
C ALA A 211 -21.21 -0.57 -37.25
N VAL A 212 -20.24 -0.34 -36.35
CA VAL A 212 -19.67 1.01 -36.09
C VAL A 212 -18.19 1.02 -36.44
N SER A 213 -17.86 0.76 -37.71
CA SER A 213 -16.52 1.00 -38.27
C SER A 213 -16.56 0.94 -39.80
N ALA A 214 -16.97 2.03 -40.45
CA ALA A 214 -16.68 2.26 -41.88
C ALA A 214 -16.80 3.75 -42.30
N ALA A 215 -15.64 4.40 -42.47
CA ALA A 215 -15.28 5.53 -43.36
C ALA A 215 -15.75 6.98 -43.05
N PRO A 216 -15.08 8.05 -43.58
CA PRO A 216 -13.67 8.19 -44.03
C PRO A 216 -12.93 9.46 -43.49
N GLU A 217 -11.62 9.49 -43.79
CA GLU A 217 -10.64 10.60 -43.72
C GLU A 217 -11.15 11.99 -44.15
N VAL A 218 -10.84 13.03 -43.35
CA VAL A 218 -10.82 14.43 -43.79
C VAL A 218 -9.58 15.17 -43.24
N ALA A 219 -8.80 15.68 -44.20
CA ALA A 219 -7.83 16.78 -44.23
C ALA A 219 -7.22 17.38 -42.94
N ARG A 220 -5.87 17.45 -42.96
CA ARG A 220 -5.00 18.24 -42.08
C ARG A 220 -5.26 19.75 -42.17
N PRO A 221 -5.13 20.49 -41.05
CA PRO A 221 -4.70 21.88 -41.08
C PRO A 221 -3.24 22.06 -40.59
N VAL A 222 -2.68 23.17 -41.07
CA VAL A 222 -1.28 23.59 -41.08
C VAL A 222 -0.77 24.03 -39.70
N ALA A 223 0.53 23.90 -39.51
CA ALA A 223 1.31 24.29 -38.34
C ALA A 223 1.04 25.74 -37.87
N ARG A 224 0.84 25.91 -36.56
CA ARG A 224 0.91 27.21 -35.88
C ARG A 224 2.29 27.37 -35.22
N GLU A 225 2.92 28.51 -35.46
CA GLU A 225 4.19 28.95 -34.86
C GLU A 225 4.13 29.05 -33.33
N PRO A 226 5.28 28.89 -32.64
CA PRO A 226 5.35 28.95 -31.18
C PRO A 226 5.24 30.38 -30.64
N GLU A 227 4.35 30.59 -29.67
CA GLU A 227 4.25 31.81 -28.87
C GLU A 227 5.51 32.07 -28.01
N PRO A 228 5.89 33.34 -27.78
CA PRO A 228 7.09 33.70 -27.05
C PRO A 228 6.96 33.53 -25.52
N ALA A 229 8.05 33.10 -24.90
CA ALA A 229 8.18 32.78 -23.48
C ALA A 229 7.80 33.94 -22.52
N PRO A 230 7.14 33.64 -21.37
CA PRO A 230 6.81 34.67 -20.38
C PRO A 230 8.04 35.15 -19.61
N ARG A 231 8.15 36.48 -19.48
CA ARG A 231 9.21 37.23 -18.81
C ARG A 231 9.26 36.97 -17.29
N LYS A 232 10.49 36.87 -16.77
CA LYS A 232 10.84 36.73 -15.34
C LYS A 232 10.28 37.88 -14.50
N ARG A 233 9.34 37.60 -13.59
CA ARG A 233 8.93 38.53 -12.52
C ARG A 233 9.96 38.52 -11.37
N LYS A 234 10.48 39.70 -11.03
CA LYS A 234 11.36 39.96 -9.88
C LYS A 234 10.63 39.61 -8.57
N LYS A 235 11.19 38.70 -7.75
CA LYS A 235 10.74 38.46 -6.38
C LYS A 235 11.15 39.63 -5.47
N LYS A 236 10.17 40.24 -4.82
CA LYS A 236 10.33 41.24 -3.75
C LYS A 236 10.85 40.54 -2.49
N LYS A 237 11.89 41.11 -1.88
CA LYS A 237 12.52 40.68 -0.62
C LYS A 237 11.49 40.86 0.52
N ARG A 238 11.11 39.80 1.23
CA ARG A 238 10.44 39.88 2.53
C ARG A 238 11.47 39.53 3.59
N GLU A 239 11.63 40.42 4.57
CA GLU A 239 12.44 40.21 5.76
C GLU A 239 11.80 39.14 6.65
N ALA A 240 12.64 38.30 7.24
CA ALA A 240 12.24 37.26 8.19
C ALA A 240 12.39 37.79 9.63
N PRO A 241 11.45 37.48 10.55
CA PRO A 241 11.70 37.64 11.97
C PRO A 241 12.65 36.54 12.48
N VAL A 242 13.38 36.91 13.51
CA VAL A 242 14.51 36.22 14.12
C VAL A 242 14.08 34.97 14.88
N GLY A 243 14.83 33.87 14.74
CA GLY A 243 14.97 32.86 15.79
C GLY A 243 14.42 31.45 15.51
N PHE A 244 15.08 30.67 14.64
CA PHE A 244 15.15 29.21 14.79
C PHE A 244 16.36 28.67 14.02
N LYS A 245 17.33 28.05 14.70
CA LYS A 245 18.43 27.30 14.05
C LYS A 245 17.94 25.88 13.78
N PRO A 246 17.84 25.42 12.53
CA PRO A 246 17.59 24.01 12.27
C PRO A 246 18.82 23.16 12.69
N PRO A 247 18.62 21.93 13.20
CA PRO A 247 19.73 21.03 13.49
C PRO A 247 20.47 20.66 12.19
N PRO A 248 21.78 20.35 12.25
CA PRO A 248 22.53 19.99 11.05
C PRO A 248 21.92 18.75 10.39
N LEU A 249 21.76 18.82 9.07
CA LEU A 249 21.40 17.67 8.24
C LEU A 249 22.39 16.53 8.54
N PRO A 250 21.93 15.27 8.70
CA PRO A 250 22.84 14.15 8.84
C PRO A 250 23.72 14.09 7.58
N GLU A 251 25.04 14.14 7.78
CA GLU A 251 26.01 13.95 6.73
C GLU A 251 25.69 12.64 6.01
N LYS A 252 25.67 12.68 4.67
CA LYS A 252 25.65 11.47 3.84
C LYS A 252 26.74 10.55 4.39
N ARG A 253 26.34 9.38 4.90
CA ARG A 253 27.28 8.30 5.19
C ARG A 253 28.13 8.14 3.93
N LYS A 254 29.39 8.56 4.00
CA LYS A 254 30.42 8.08 3.10
C LYS A 254 30.47 6.59 3.38
N THR A 255 29.88 5.79 2.50
CA THR A 255 30.26 4.39 2.37
C THR A 255 31.76 4.39 2.30
N SER A 256 32.41 3.76 3.28
CA SER A 256 33.85 3.83 3.45
C SER A 256 34.53 3.44 2.14
N GLU A 257 35.42 4.32 1.69
CA GLU A 257 36.37 4.15 0.59
C GLU A 257 37.17 2.82 0.67
N ALA A 258 37.13 2.16 1.84
CA ALA A 258 37.71 0.86 2.13
C ALA A 258 36.95 -0.35 1.53
N GLU A 259 35.65 -0.26 1.21
CA GLU A 259 34.92 -1.38 0.57
C GLU A 259 35.12 -1.42 -0.96
N PHE A 260 35.68 -0.36 -1.54
CA PHE A 260 35.96 -0.26 -2.98
C PHE A 260 37.27 -0.97 -3.40
N MET A 261 38.06 -1.45 -2.43
CA MET A 261 39.40 -2.02 -2.65
C MET A 261 39.41 -3.53 -2.95
N ASP A 262 38.28 -4.23 -2.77
CA ASP A 262 38.19 -5.70 -2.95
C ASP A 262 37.37 -6.14 -4.17
N GLU A 263 36.76 -5.21 -4.92
CA GLU A 263 36.02 -5.53 -6.15
C GLU A 263 36.95 -5.51 -7.38
N PRO A 264 37.08 -6.63 -8.10
CA PRO A 264 38.03 -6.70 -9.22
C PRO A 264 37.50 -5.91 -10.42
N ILE A 265 38.24 -4.87 -10.83
CA ILE A 265 37.87 -3.99 -11.95
C ILE A 265 38.16 -4.69 -13.29
N PRO A 266 37.17 -4.86 -14.19
CA PRO A 266 37.39 -5.48 -15.50
C PRO A 266 38.28 -4.60 -16.41
N GLU A 267 39.27 -5.18 -17.06
CA GLU A 267 40.21 -4.46 -17.94
C GLU A 267 39.80 -4.54 -19.42
N LYS A 268 40.42 -3.71 -20.26
CA LYS A 268 40.23 -3.74 -21.71
C LYS A 268 40.58 -5.12 -22.27
N GLY A 269 39.60 -5.79 -22.89
CA GLY A 269 39.75 -7.14 -23.44
C GLY A 269 39.03 -8.22 -22.64
N ASP A 270 38.65 -7.93 -21.39
CA ASP A 270 37.83 -8.80 -20.56
C ASP A 270 36.37 -8.80 -21.02
N PHE A 271 35.60 -9.78 -20.53
CA PHE A 271 34.19 -9.92 -20.82
C PHE A 271 33.36 -9.69 -19.57
N ILE A 272 32.15 -9.17 -19.77
CA ILE A 272 31.20 -8.86 -18.72
C ILE A 272 29.90 -9.58 -19.01
N GLN A 273 29.43 -10.34 -18.04
CA GLN A 273 28.12 -10.97 -18.10
C GLN A 273 27.09 -10.04 -17.47
N HIS A 274 26.33 -9.34 -18.30
CA HIS A 274 25.25 -8.46 -17.87
C HIS A 274 23.90 -9.16 -18.03
N ARG A 275 23.02 -9.07 -17.03
CA ARG A 275 21.71 -9.75 -17.03
C ARG A 275 20.87 -9.46 -18.27
N GLN A 276 20.87 -8.22 -18.76
CA GLN A 276 20.05 -7.79 -19.91
C GLN A 276 20.79 -7.87 -21.25
N PHE A 277 22.12 -7.71 -21.24
CA PHE A 277 22.90 -7.58 -22.49
C PHE A 277 23.67 -8.87 -22.85
N GLY A 278 23.65 -9.86 -21.96
CA GLY A 278 24.43 -11.08 -22.11
C GLY A 278 25.92 -10.82 -21.95
N LEU A 279 26.72 -11.58 -22.69
CA LEU A 279 28.18 -11.52 -22.65
C LEU A 279 28.69 -10.39 -23.54
N CYS A 280 29.28 -9.36 -22.93
CA CYS A 280 29.76 -8.17 -23.61
C CYS A 280 31.29 -8.02 -23.44
N LYS A 281 31.99 -7.52 -24.46
CA LYS A 281 33.45 -7.31 -24.40
C LYS A 281 33.78 -5.88 -23.97
N VAL A 282 34.72 -5.69 -23.04
CA VAL A 282 35.21 -4.37 -22.63
C VAL A 282 36.19 -3.84 -23.70
N GLU A 283 35.86 -2.70 -24.31
CA GLU A 283 36.69 -2.06 -25.34
C GLU A 283 37.55 -0.92 -24.81
N LYS A 284 37.04 -0.12 -23.86
CA LYS A 284 37.76 1.02 -23.29
C LYS A 284 37.14 1.44 -21.95
N GLU A 285 37.93 2.02 -21.08
CA GLU A 285 37.46 2.77 -19.92
C GLU A 285 37.05 4.19 -20.34
N ASP A 286 35.98 4.69 -19.74
CA ASP A 286 35.50 6.06 -19.85
C ASP A 286 36.05 6.84 -18.65
N GLY A 287 36.57 8.05 -18.88
CA GLY A 287 37.38 8.80 -17.90
C GLY A 287 36.67 9.22 -16.60
N GLU A 288 35.41 8.83 -16.42
CA GLU A 288 34.56 9.07 -15.26
C GLU A 288 34.20 7.77 -14.49
N GLY A 289 35.03 6.72 -14.57
CA GLY A 289 34.79 5.45 -13.86
C GLY A 289 33.73 4.55 -14.52
N GLY A 290 33.43 4.81 -15.79
CA GLY A 290 32.58 3.96 -16.62
C GLY A 290 33.41 3.07 -17.55
N ILE A 291 32.80 2.06 -18.13
CA ILE A 291 33.41 1.20 -19.15
C ILE A 291 32.54 1.14 -20.39
N VAL A 292 33.17 1.19 -21.57
CA VAL A 292 32.52 1.01 -22.86
C VAL A 292 32.56 -0.47 -23.22
N ILE A 293 31.39 -1.08 -23.25
CA ILE A 293 31.20 -2.47 -23.63
C ILE A 293 30.65 -2.59 -25.05
N LYS A 294 31.09 -3.63 -25.76
CA LYS A 294 30.54 -4.03 -27.06
C LYS A 294 29.61 -5.22 -26.88
N LEU A 295 28.36 -5.06 -27.29
CA LEU A 295 27.34 -6.11 -27.27
C LEU A 295 27.59 -7.13 -28.40
N PRO A 296 27.02 -8.35 -28.30
CA PRO A 296 27.02 -9.32 -29.39
C PRO A 296 26.44 -8.78 -30.70
N SER A 297 25.49 -7.83 -30.62
CA SER A 297 24.89 -7.14 -31.77
C SER A 297 25.81 -6.14 -32.46
N GLY A 298 27.03 -5.92 -31.95
CA GLY A 298 28.00 -4.95 -32.48
C GLY A 298 27.81 -3.53 -31.96
N VAL A 299 26.73 -3.24 -31.24
CA VAL A 299 26.44 -1.94 -30.63
C VAL A 299 27.36 -1.70 -29.43
N ARG A 300 27.84 -0.46 -29.27
CA ARG A 300 28.63 -0.03 -28.11
C ARG A 300 27.74 0.65 -27.08
N LYS A 301 27.93 0.36 -25.79
CA LYS A 301 27.24 1.03 -24.68
C LYS A 301 28.21 1.32 -23.54
N THR A 302 28.01 2.45 -22.89
CA THR A 302 28.74 2.80 -21.66
C THR A 302 27.97 2.30 -20.44
N ILE A 303 28.65 1.60 -19.54
CA ILE A 303 28.14 1.16 -18.24
C ILE A 303 28.94 1.87 -17.15
N LYS A 304 28.25 2.54 -16.24
CA LYS A 304 28.88 3.13 -15.04
C LYS A 304 29.02 2.05 -13.96
N LEU A 305 30.27 1.75 -13.56
CA LEU A 305 30.55 0.70 -12.58
C LEU A 305 30.08 1.07 -11.16
N ASP A 306 29.95 2.37 -10.84
CA ASP A 306 29.46 2.84 -9.54
C ASP A 306 28.10 2.27 -9.12
N TYR A 307 27.26 1.92 -10.11
CA TYR A 307 25.91 1.38 -9.90
C TYR A 307 25.85 -0.14 -10.08
N MET A 308 26.99 -0.81 -10.27
CA MET A 308 27.07 -2.24 -10.55
C MET A 308 27.98 -2.93 -9.52
N GLU A 309 27.53 -4.05 -8.98
CA GLU A 309 28.37 -4.98 -8.22
C GLU A 309 29.11 -5.87 -9.22
N VAL A 310 30.44 -5.83 -9.17
CA VAL A 310 31.29 -6.68 -10.00
C VAL A 310 31.66 -7.93 -9.20
N GLY A 311 31.14 -9.07 -9.61
CA GLY A 311 31.48 -10.35 -9.01
C GLY A 311 32.85 -10.86 -9.49
N GLN A 312 33.35 -11.90 -8.82
CA GLN A 312 34.66 -12.49 -9.13
C GLN A 312 34.74 -13.02 -10.58
N PRO A 313 35.90 -12.87 -11.25
CA PRO A 313 36.09 -13.33 -12.62
C PRO A 313 36.01 -14.85 -12.71
N ARG A 314 35.27 -15.33 -13.71
CA ARG A 314 35.25 -16.74 -14.14
C ARG A 314 36.05 -16.89 -15.43
N MET A 315 36.83 -17.95 -15.53
CA MET A 315 37.55 -18.30 -16.75
C MET A 315 36.66 -19.17 -17.64
N GLU A 316 36.27 -18.67 -18.81
CA GLU A 316 35.61 -19.46 -19.85
C GLU A 316 36.59 -19.65 -21.02
N GLY A 317 37.30 -20.77 -21.02
CA GLY A 317 38.38 -21.04 -21.97
C GLY A 317 39.53 -20.06 -21.80
N THR A 318 39.78 -19.21 -22.80
CA THR A 318 40.81 -18.15 -22.78
C THR A 318 40.26 -16.78 -22.38
N ARG A 319 38.98 -16.67 -21.99
CA ARG A 319 38.30 -15.41 -21.70
C ARG A 319 38.04 -15.25 -20.20
N ARG A 320 38.40 -14.09 -19.65
CA ARG A 320 38.02 -13.67 -18.29
C ARG A 320 36.64 -13.03 -18.34
N VAL A 321 35.68 -13.57 -17.60
CA VAL A 321 34.28 -13.14 -17.58
C VAL A 321 33.88 -12.66 -16.18
N PHE A 322 33.46 -11.41 -16.08
CA PHE A 322 33.02 -10.77 -14.84
C PHE A 322 31.50 -10.69 -14.79
N PRO A 323 30.83 -11.39 -13.86
CA PRO A 323 29.39 -11.24 -13.67
C PRO A 323 29.09 -9.89 -13.01
N ILE A 324 28.26 -9.06 -13.63
CA ILE A 324 27.83 -7.78 -13.05
C ILE A 324 26.35 -7.78 -12.72
N ARG A 325 25.99 -7.15 -11.60
CA ARG A 325 24.61 -6.99 -11.14
C ARG A 325 24.36 -5.55 -10.71
N PRO A 326 23.14 -5.01 -10.83
CA PRO A 326 22.83 -3.70 -10.26
C PRO A 326 23.07 -3.69 -8.75
N ARG A 327 23.85 -2.72 -8.24
CA ARG A 327 24.00 -2.48 -6.79
C ARG A 327 22.62 -2.18 -6.21
N ARG A 328 22.19 -2.98 -5.22
CA ARG A 328 20.98 -2.68 -4.46
C ARG A 328 21.32 -1.55 -3.47
N ARG A 329 20.78 -0.35 -3.71
CA ARG A 329 20.82 0.77 -2.75
C ARG A 329 19.80 0.56 -1.64
#